data_AF-A0A2M7DB54-F1
#
_entry.id   AF-A0A2M7DB54-F1
#
_cell.length_a   1.000
_cell.length_b   1.000
_cell.length_c   1.000
_cell.angle_alpha   90.00
_cell.angle_beta   90.00
_cell.angle_gamma   90.00
#
_symmetry.space_group_name_H-M   'P 1'
#
loop_
_entity.id
_entity.type
_entity.pdbx_description
1 polymer ?
#
loop_
_entity_poly.entity_id
_entity_poly.type
_entity_poly.pdbx_seq_one_letter_code
_entity_poly.pdbx_strand_id
1 'polypeptide(L)'
;EAVKEIKKSITPDEESFYSSFAEYLESDLEECTKAIPLGGNKFGDKWGTPDVLGIYKFSETDPIRPPIEMISAEIKTDTNQLITAFGQACSYKLFSHKVYLVVPKDAERDIGRLESLCSRFGIGLILFDRSNSKSPDFEIRTRAIKSEPDYFYVNDYLRKLGEESKKLF
;
A
#
# COMPACT_ATOMS: atom_id res chain seq x y z
N GLU A 1 -3.44 4.18 48.43
CA GLU A 1 -2.80 3.60 47.23
C GLU A 1 -3.70 3.86 46.03
N ALA A 2 -3.20 4.57 45.02
CA ALA A 2 -3.94 4.79 43.78
C ALA A 2 -3.59 3.65 42.81
N VAL A 3 -4.59 2.83 42.49
CA VAL A 3 -4.49 1.79 41.47
C VAL A 3 -4.32 2.49 40.12
N LYS A 4 -3.10 2.51 39.59
CA LYS A 4 -2.82 2.92 38.21
C LYS A 4 -3.49 1.90 37.30
N GLU A 5 -4.59 2.27 36.68
CA GLU A 5 -5.18 1.51 35.57
C GLU A 5 -4.10 1.33 34.49
N ILE A 6 -3.61 0.11 34.35
CA ILE A 6 -2.81 -0.30 33.21
C ILE A 6 -3.79 -0.34 32.03
N LYS A 7 -3.91 0.78 31.30
CA LYS A 7 -4.51 0.77 29.96
C LYS A 7 -3.67 -0.18 29.13
N LYS A 8 -4.16 -1.41 28.96
CA LYS A 8 -3.61 -2.38 28.02
C LYS A 8 -3.62 -1.69 26.65
N SER A 9 -2.46 -1.30 26.14
CA SER A 9 -2.35 -0.71 24.81
C SER A 9 -2.74 -1.80 23.82
N ILE A 10 -3.97 -1.76 23.35
CA ILE A 10 -4.43 -2.64 22.28
C ILE A 10 -3.74 -2.13 21.02
N THR A 11 -2.81 -2.91 20.48
CA THR A 11 -2.22 -2.62 19.18
C THR A 11 -3.35 -2.62 18.16
N PRO A 12 -3.54 -1.54 17.37
CA PRO A 12 -4.55 -1.49 16.32
C PRO A 12 -4.40 -2.66 15.34
N ASP A 13 -5.53 -3.11 14.79
CA ASP A 13 -5.54 -4.08 13.70
C ASP A 13 -4.98 -3.49 12.41
N GLU A 14 -4.55 -4.35 11.49
CA GLU A 14 -3.96 -3.96 10.22
C GLU A 14 -4.91 -3.14 9.33
N GLU A 15 -6.18 -3.54 9.24
CA GLU A 15 -7.19 -2.86 8.42
C GLU A 15 -7.42 -1.42 8.87
N SER A 16 -7.23 -1.14 10.16
CA SER A 16 -7.34 0.22 10.71
C SER A 16 -6.37 1.23 10.11
N PHE A 17 -5.29 0.79 9.46
CA PHE A 17 -4.31 1.64 8.79
C PHE A 17 -4.63 1.92 7.31
N TYR A 18 -5.55 1.17 6.70
CA TYR A 18 -5.76 1.25 5.24
C TYR A 18 -6.31 2.63 4.82
N SER A 19 -7.20 3.20 5.63
CA SER A 19 -7.81 4.50 5.30
C SER A 19 -6.80 5.65 5.42
N SER A 20 -6.02 5.69 6.51
CA SER A 20 -4.99 6.72 6.69
C SER A 20 -3.87 6.58 5.67
N PHE A 21 -3.53 5.36 5.26
CA PHE A 21 -2.54 5.16 4.21
C PHE A 21 -3.05 5.56 2.81
N ALA A 22 -4.33 5.32 2.51
CA ALA A 22 -4.93 5.79 1.26
C ALA A 22 -4.89 7.32 1.15
N GLU A 23 -5.18 8.03 2.24
CA GLU A 23 -5.08 9.49 2.31
C GLU A 23 -3.62 9.97 2.14
N TYR A 24 -2.67 9.29 2.78
CA TYR A 24 -1.24 9.58 2.64
C TYR A 24 -0.72 9.41 1.20
N LEU A 25 -1.18 8.38 0.47
CA LEU A 25 -0.84 8.20 -0.95
C LEU A 25 -1.37 9.35 -1.83
N GLU A 26 -2.58 9.83 -1.56
CA GLU A 26 -3.21 10.92 -2.31
C GLU A 26 -2.57 12.29 -1.99
N SER A 27 -2.41 12.61 -0.71
CA SER A 27 -2.18 13.99 -0.26
C SER A 27 -0.72 14.31 0.05
N ASP A 28 0.01 13.37 0.67
CA ASP A 28 1.38 13.61 1.13
C ASP A 28 2.41 13.14 0.11
N LEU A 29 2.19 11.95 -0.47
CA LEU A 29 3.08 11.41 -1.50
C LEU A 29 2.72 11.88 -2.91
N GLU A 30 1.47 12.30 -3.13
CA GLU A 30 0.93 12.69 -4.44
C GLU A 30 1.18 11.62 -5.52
N GLU A 31 1.18 10.34 -5.12
CA GLU A 31 1.48 9.21 -6.01
C GLU A 31 0.25 8.76 -6.80
N CYS A 32 -0.95 9.12 -6.34
CA CYS A 32 -2.22 8.85 -6.99
C CYS A 32 -3.18 10.04 -6.85
N THR A 33 -4.13 10.15 -7.76
CA THR A 33 -5.21 11.15 -7.68
C THR A 33 -6.40 10.64 -6.87
N LYS A 34 -6.50 9.31 -6.72
CA LYS A 34 -7.50 8.64 -5.90
C LYS A 34 -6.94 7.32 -5.37
N ALA A 35 -7.27 6.97 -4.14
CA ALA A 35 -6.97 5.72 -3.47
C ALA A 35 -8.18 5.25 -2.66
N ILE A 36 -8.31 3.94 -2.51
CA ILE A 36 -9.32 3.29 -1.66
C ILE A 36 -8.68 2.20 -0.80
N PRO A 37 -9.14 2.02 0.45
CA PRO A 37 -8.90 0.79 1.17
C PRO A 37 -9.62 -0.36 0.45
N LEU A 38 -8.90 -1.45 0.21
CA LEU A 38 -9.42 -2.60 -0.53
C LEU A 38 -9.47 -3.84 0.35
N GLY A 39 -8.31 -4.40 0.71
CA GLY A 39 -8.15 -5.50 1.66
C GLY A 39 -8.93 -6.79 1.33
N GLY A 40 -8.76 -7.80 2.19
CA GLY A 40 -9.51 -9.06 2.12
C GLY A 40 -9.20 -9.91 0.88
N ASN A 41 -10.16 -10.74 0.45
CA ASN A 41 -9.99 -11.67 -0.67
C ASN A 41 -10.85 -11.25 -1.89
N LYS A 42 -10.79 -9.98 -2.30
CA LYS A 42 -11.64 -9.46 -3.39
C LYS A 42 -11.25 -10.02 -4.75
N PHE A 43 -9.96 -10.25 -4.99
CA PHE A 43 -9.50 -10.81 -6.25
C PHE A 43 -9.71 -12.33 -6.37
N GLY A 44 -9.88 -13.03 -5.24
CA GLY A 44 -10.28 -14.43 -5.21
C GLY A 44 -9.21 -15.40 -5.72
N ASP A 45 -7.98 -14.94 -5.94
CA ASP A 45 -6.88 -15.75 -6.44
C ASP A 45 -5.68 -15.76 -5.49
N LYS A 46 -4.69 -16.59 -5.82
CA LYS A 46 -3.50 -16.83 -4.99
C LYS A 46 -2.52 -15.67 -4.95
N TRP A 47 -2.69 -14.67 -5.80
CA TRP A 47 -1.76 -13.55 -5.93
C TRP A 47 -2.10 -12.40 -4.98
N GLY A 48 -3.26 -12.48 -4.33
CA GLY A 48 -3.67 -11.62 -3.23
C GLY A 48 -4.36 -10.34 -3.68
N THR A 49 -5.14 -9.74 -2.80
CA THR A 49 -5.71 -8.41 -2.99
C THR A 49 -4.82 -7.42 -2.25
N PRO A 50 -4.37 -6.31 -2.87
CA PRO A 50 -3.62 -5.30 -2.14
C PRO A 50 -4.49 -4.67 -1.06
N ASP A 51 -3.88 -4.26 0.02
CA ASP A 51 -4.57 -3.61 1.14
C ASP A 51 -5.14 -2.24 0.75
N VAL A 52 -4.36 -1.47 -0.03
CA VAL A 52 -4.76 -0.18 -0.58
C VAL A 52 -4.48 -0.15 -2.08
N LEU A 53 -5.44 0.36 -2.84
CA LEU A 53 -5.32 0.52 -4.29
C LEU A 53 -5.59 1.97 -4.67
N GLY A 54 -4.73 2.54 -5.51
CA GLY A 54 -4.87 3.87 -6.06
C GLY A 54 -4.73 3.93 -7.57
N ILE A 55 -5.28 5.00 -8.15
CA ILE A 55 -5.10 5.35 -9.55
C ILE A 55 -4.53 6.76 -9.67
N TYR A 56 -3.66 6.96 -10.65
CA TYR A 56 -3.26 8.29 -11.08
C TYR A 56 -3.93 8.58 -12.43
N LYS A 57 -4.82 9.57 -12.45
CA LYS A 57 -5.53 10.02 -13.65
C LYS A 57 -5.27 11.51 -13.88
N PHE A 58 -4.72 11.84 -15.04
CA PHE A 58 -4.50 13.23 -15.45
C PHE A 58 -5.83 13.95 -15.67
N SER A 59 -5.84 15.26 -15.44
CA SER A 59 -7.04 16.06 -15.70
C SER A 59 -7.39 16.02 -17.18
N GLU A 60 -8.68 15.99 -17.49
CA GLU A 60 -9.16 16.08 -18.87
C GLU A 60 -8.82 17.43 -19.53
N THR A 61 -8.46 18.44 -18.73
CA THR A 61 -8.00 19.74 -19.21
C THR A 61 -6.51 19.78 -19.50
N ASP A 62 -5.74 18.77 -19.08
CA ASP A 62 -4.28 18.79 -19.24
C ASP A 62 -3.87 18.56 -20.70
N PRO A 63 -2.80 19.23 -21.18
CA PRO A 63 -2.30 19.07 -22.54
C PRO A 63 -1.64 17.71 -22.78
N ILE A 64 -1.04 17.12 -21.74
CA ILE A 64 -0.39 15.80 -21.78
C ILE A 64 -1.24 14.86 -20.92
N ARG A 65 -1.71 13.76 -21.53
CA ARG A 65 -2.59 12.78 -20.88
C ARG A 65 -2.02 11.37 -20.99
N PRO A 66 -1.02 11.03 -20.17
CA PRO A 66 -0.56 9.66 -20.06
C PRO A 66 -1.70 8.71 -19.68
N PRO A 67 -1.54 7.40 -19.95
CA PRO A 67 -2.48 6.39 -19.49
C PRO A 67 -2.65 6.41 -17.97
N ILE A 68 -3.81 5.94 -17.51
CA ILE A 68 -4.08 5.80 -16.08
C ILE A 68 -3.07 4.83 -15.47
N GLU A 69 -2.44 5.25 -14.38
CA GLU A 69 -1.51 4.42 -13.64
C GLU A 69 -2.22 3.76 -12.45
N MET A 70 -1.84 2.53 -12.14
CA MET A 70 -2.30 1.80 -10.97
C MET A 70 -1.19 1.74 -9.92
N ILE A 71 -1.55 2.06 -8.68
CA ILE A 71 -0.67 2.05 -7.52
C ILE A 71 -1.24 1.07 -6.52
N SER A 72 -0.46 0.08 -6.07
CA SER A 72 -0.88 -0.85 -5.03
C SER A 72 -0.02 -0.71 -3.80
N ALA A 73 -0.57 -1.00 -2.62
CA ALA A 73 0.20 -1.10 -1.40
C ALA A 73 -0.22 -2.28 -0.54
N GLU A 74 0.80 -2.92 0.06
CA GLU A 74 0.64 -3.95 1.09
C GLU A 74 1.10 -3.37 2.43
N ILE A 75 0.25 -3.46 3.44
CA ILE A 75 0.51 -3.01 4.79
C ILE A 75 0.66 -4.24 5.68
N LYS A 76 1.69 -4.26 6.53
CA LYS A 76 1.80 -5.27 7.59
C LYS A 76 2.06 -4.65 8.94
N THR A 77 1.35 -5.13 9.95
CA THR A 77 1.60 -4.77 11.37
C THR A 77 2.49 -5.80 12.08
N ASP A 78 2.50 -7.06 11.60
CA ASP A 78 3.30 -8.16 12.13
C ASP A 78 4.67 -8.25 11.44
N THR A 79 5.72 -8.03 12.21
CA THR A 79 7.11 -8.07 11.73
C THR A 79 7.58 -9.47 11.33
N ASN A 80 6.86 -10.53 11.69
CA ASN A 80 7.20 -11.89 11.25
C ASN A 80 6.76 -12.19 9.82
N GLN A 81 5.92 -11.34 9.22
CA GLN A 81 5.33 -11.56 7.89
C GLN A 81 5.93 -10.67 6.79
N LEU A 82 7.00 -9.94 7.09
CA LEU A 82 7.61 -8.98 6.16
C LEU A 82 8.08 -9.61 4.84
N ILE A 83 8.62 -10.84 4.88
CA ILE A 83 9.06 -11.55 3.67
C ILE A 83 7.86 -11.98 2.82
N THR A 84 6.79 -12.44 3.45
CA THR A 84 5.54 -12.79 2.75
C THR A 84 4.95 -11.55 2.08
N ALA A 85 4.87 -10.43 2.80
CA ALA A 85 4.37 -9.18 2.27
C ALA A 85 5.25 -8.60 1.15
N PHE A 86 6.57 -8.75 1.24
CA PHE A 86 7.46 -8.45 0.12
C PHE A 86 7.15 -9.32 -1.11
N GLY A 87 6.87 -10.61 -0.92
CA GLY A 87 6.43 -11.51 -1.99
C GLY A 87 5.11 -11.09 -2.63
N GLN A 88 4.13 -10.66 -1.82
CA GLN A 88 2.87 -10.07 -2.30
C GLN A 88 3.10 -8.77 -3.06
N ALA A 89 3.92 -7.85 -2.53
CA ALA A 89 4.28 -6.63 -3.24
C ALA A 89 4.95 -6.93 -4.61
N CYS A 90 5.76 -7.99 -4.69
CA CYS A 90 6.31 -8.45 -5.97
C CYS A 90 5.22 -8.93 -6.93
N SER A 91 4.19 -9.67 -6.47
CA SER A 91 3.10 -10.12 -7.36
C SER A 91 2.28 -8.96 -7.89
N TYR A 92 2.08 -7.91 -7.10
CA TYR A 92 1.32 -6.73 -7.52
C TYR A 92 1.96 -5.96 -8.67
N LYS A 93 3.26 -6.10 -8.90
CA LYS A 93 3.94 -5.54 -10.08
C LYS A 93 3.41 -6.10 -11.40
N LEU A 94 2.71 -7.25 -11.39
CA LEU A 94 2.05 -7.79 -12.59
C LEU A 94 0.93 -6.88 -13.11
N PHE A 95 0.27 -6.13 -12.23
CA PHE A 95 -0.90 -5.31 -12.59
C PHE A 95 -0.82 -3.85 -12.09
N SER A 96 0.24 -3.48 -11.39
CA SER A 96 0.44 -2.13 -10.86
C SER A 96 1.68 -1.49 -11.44
N HIS A 97 1.57 -0.20 -11.76
CA HIS A 97 2.68 0.60 -12.27
C HIS A 97 3.67 0.92 -11.16
N LYS A 98 3.17 1.17 -9.94
CA LYS A 98 3.96 1.37 -8.74
C LYS A 98 3.42 0.49 -7.62
N VAL A 99 4.31 -0.01 -6.77
CA VAL A 99 3.94 -0.82 -5.61
C VAL A 99 4.68 -0.33 -4.38
N TYR A 100 3.96 -0.21 -3.27
CA TYR A 100 4.49 0.15 -1.97
C TYR A 100 4.35 -1.00 -0.98
N LEU A 101 5.37 -1.17 -0.14
CA LEU A 101 5.35 -2.02 1.04
C LEU A 101 5.42 -1.12 2.27
N VAL A 102 4.48 -1.30 3.20
CA VAL A 102 4.28 -0.43 4.37
C VAL A 102 4.45 -1.26 5.63
N VAL A 103 5.47 -0.96 6.44
CA VAL A 103 5.88 -1.82 7.56
C VAL A 103 6.19 -1.03 8.82
N PRO A 104 6.14 -1.65 10.01
CA PRO A 104 6.32 -0.91 11.26
C PRO A 104 7.77 -0.46 11.42
N LYS A 105 7.98 0.76 11.94
CA LYS A 105 9.31 1.32 12.22
C LYS A 105 10.10 0.51 13.26
N ASP A 106 9.42 -0.22 14.14
CA ASP A 106 10.02 -1.08 15.16
C ASP A 106 10.49 -2.45 14.62
N ALA A 107 10.41 -2.69 13.30
CA ALA A 107 10.99 -3.85 12.62
C ALA A 107 12.53 -3.77 12.44
N GLU A 108 13.23 -2.98 13.27
CA GLU A 108 14.58 -2.44 13.03
C GLU A 108 15.64 -3.43 12.52
N ARG A 109 15.61 -4.70 12.95
CA ARG A 109 16.62 -5.69 12.53
C ARG A 109 16.55 -6.04 11.04
N ASP A 110 15.37 -5.95 10.42
CA ASP A 110 15.15 -6.39 9.04
C ASP A 110 14.99 -5.22 8.06
N ILE A 111 14.82 -3.98 8.54
CA ILE A 111 14.54 -2.80 7.70
C ILE A 111 15.65 -2.58 6.65
N GLY A 112 16.94 -2.60 7.03
CA GLY A 112 18.01 -2.33 6.07
C GLY A 112 18.09 -3.36 4.93
N ARG A 113 17.81 -4.63 5.23
CA ARG A 113 17.73 -5.70 4.23
C ARG A 113 16.49 -5.53 3.35
N LEU A 114 15.34 -5.22 3.96
CA LEU A 114 14.09 -5.00 3.25
C LEU A 114 14.18 -3.78 2.32
N GLU A 115 14.75 -2.67 2.78
CA GLU A 115 15.02 -1.46 2.01
C GLU A 115 15.89 -1.75 0.79
N SER A 116 16.95 -2.54 0.97
CA SER A 116 17.82 -2.98 -0.13
C SER A 116 17.06 -3.85 -1.16
N LEU A 117 16.17 -4.74 -0.71
CA LEU A 117 15.32 -5.55 -1.60
C LEU A 117 14.30 -4.68 -2.33
N CYS A 118 13.55 -3.84 -1.61
CA CYS A 118 12.60 -2.90 -2.18
C CYS A 118 13.24 -2.03 -3.27
N SER A 119 14.39 -1.42 -2.97
CA SER A 119 15.16 -0.63 -3.95
C SER A 119 15.55 -1.46 -5.18
N ARG A 120 16.11 -2.66 -5.00
CA ARG A 120 16.52 -3.54 -6.10
C ARG A 120 15.36 -3.94 -7.03
N PHE A 121 14.16 -4.14 -6.48
CA PHE A 121 12.97 -4.57 -7.24
C PHE A 121 12.06 -3.39 -7.63
N GLY A 122 12.46 -2.15 -7.32
CA GLY A 122 11.68 -0.96 -7.61
C GLY A 122 10.34 -0.89 -6.86
N ILE A 123 10.29 -1.45 -5.66
CA ILE A 123 9.15 -1.38 -4.74
C ILE A 123 9.44 -0.24 -3.76
N GLY A 124 8.46 0.62 -3.52
CA GLY A 124 8.56 1.67 -2.51
C GLY A 124 8.50 1.08 -1.11
N LEU A 125 9.27 1.62 -0.17
CA LEU A 125 9.23 1.22 1.24
C LEU A 125 8.81 2.41 2.08
N ILE A 126 7.78 2.22 2.90
CA ILE A 126 7.28 3.20 3.85
C ILE A 126 7.27 2.56 5.23
N LEU A 127 7.75 3.31 6.23
CA LEU A 127 7.68 2.94 7.63
C LEU A 127 6.51 3.63 8.31
N PHE A 128 5.95 3.04 9.35
CA PHE A 128 4.89 3.66 10.15
C PHE A 128 4.94 3.26 11.63
N ASP A 129 4.28 4.06 12.46
CA ASP A 129 3.99 3.79 13.85
C ASP A 129 2.73 2.92 13.99
N ARG A 130 2.93 1.62 14.20
CA ARG A 130 1.82 0.67 14.41
C ARG A 130 1.07 0.84 15.72
N SER A 131 1.47 1.76 16.61
CA SER A 131 0.74 2.03 17.85
C SER A 131 -0.42 3.02 17.68
N ASN A 132 -0.47 3.73 16.54
CA ASN A 132 -1.48 4.76 16.29
C ASN A 132 -1.96 4.74 14.82
N SER A 133 -3.12 4.14 14.57
CA SER A 133 -3.68 4.05 13.21
C SER A 133 -4.23 5.35 12.64
N LYS A 134 -4.51 6.36 13.49
CA LYS A 134 -5.04 7.66 13.06
C LYS A 134 -3.95 8.64 12.62
N SER A 135 -2.79 8.59 13.28
CA SER A 135 -1.60 9.35 12.89
C SER A 135 -0.40 8.42 12.94
N PRO A 136 -0.22 7.57 11.92
CA PRO A 136 0.84 6.57 11.90
C PRO A 136 2.22 7.15 11.58
N ASP A 137 2.35 8.45 11.33
CA ASP A 137 3.59 9.14 10.98
C ASP A 137 4.38 8.39 9.89
N PHE A 138 3.75 8.21 8.73
CA PHE A 138 4.33 7.50 7.60
C PHE A 138 5.64 8.16 7.14
N GLU A 139 6.71 7.37 6.99
CA GLU A 139 8.02 7.83 6.53
C GLU A 139 8.44 7.05 5.28
N ILE A 140 8.71 7.76 4.18
CA ILE A 140 9.24 7.13 2.97
C ILE A 140 10.74 6.85 3.08
N ARG A 141 11.12 5.60 2.84
CA ARG A 141 12.52 5.15 2.81
C ARG A 141 13.06 5.03 1.39
N THR A 142 12.24 4.47 0.50
CA THR A 142 12.52 4.44 -0.93
C THR A 142 11.25 4.69 -1.73
N ARG A 143 11.36 5.42 -2.83
CA ARG A 143 10.26 5.62 -3.77
C ARG A 143 10.07 4.39 -4.64
N ALA A 144 8.81 4.11 -4.99
CA ALA A 144 8.51 3.07 -5.97
C ALA A 144 9.00 3.51 -7.35
N ILE A 145 9.58 2.58 -8.11
CA ILE A 145 9.98 2.82 -9.49
C ILE A 145 8.83 2.39 -10.37
N LYS A 146 8.39 3.31 -11.25
CA LYS A 146 7.36 2.99 -12.25
C LYS A 146 7.84 1.87 -13.17
N SER A 147 7.03 0.82 -13.28
CA SER A 147 7.20 -0.27 -14.25
C SER A 147 5.94 -0.45 -15.08
N GLU A 148 6.09 -1.04 -16.27
CA GLU A 148 4.93 -1.37 -17.09
C GLU A 148 4.32 -2.69 -16.62
N PRO A 149 3.03 -2.73 -16.24
CA PRO A 149 2.36 -3.98 -15.88
C PRO A 149 1.96 -4.78 -17.12
N ASP A 150 1.55 -6.01 -16.91
CA ASP A 150 0.89 -6.79 -17.94
C ASP A 150 -0.60 -6.41 -17.97
N TYR A 151 -1.00 -5.78 -19.08
CA TYR A 151 -2.36 -5.27 -19.28
C TYR A 151 -3.44 -6.34 -19.27
N PHE A 152 -3.12 -7.62 -19.51
CA PHE A 152 -4.07 -8.69 -19.31
C PHE A 152 -4.52 -8.73 -17.85
N TYR A 153 -3.56 -8.72 -16.92
CA TYR A 153 -3.83 -8.74 -15.48
C TYR A 153 -4.44 -7.42 -14.99
N VAL A 154 -3.97 -6.26 -15.48
CA VAL A 154 -4.58 -4.96 -15.18
C VAL A 154 -6.08 -5.00 -15.45
N ASN A 155 -6.47 -5.40 -16.66
CA ASN A 155 -7.88 -5.46 -17.04
C ASN A 155 -8.66 -6.51 -16.24
N ASP A 156 -8.03 -7.65 -15.90
CA ASP A 156 -8.66 -8.68 -15.09
C ASP A 156 -8.99 -8.21 -13.67
N TYR A 157 -8.02 -7.60 -13.00
CA TYR A 157 -8.22 -7.11 -11.64
C TYR A 157 -9.17 -5.91 -11.60
N LEU A 158 -9.12 -4.99 -12.56
CA LEU A 158 -10.09 -3.90 -12.67
C LEU A 158 -11.52 -4.42 -12.82
N ARG A 159 -11.75 -5.49 -13.60
CA ARG A 159 -13.08 -6.12 -13.68
C ARG A 159 -13.49 -6.77 -12.36
N LYS A 160 -12.56 -7.41 -11.65
CA LYS A 160 -12.81 -8.02 -10.33
C LYS A 160 -13.18 -7.01 -9.25
N LEU A 161 -12.77 -5.74 -9.37
CA LEU A 161 -13.15 -4.68 -8.42
C LEU A 161 -14.66 -4.39 -8.40
N GLY A 162 -15.38 -4.67 -9.49
CA GLY A 162 -16.82 -4.44 -9.57
C GLY A 162 -17.21 -3.00 -9.20
N GLU A 163 -18.11 -2.84 -8.24
CA GLU A 163 -18.60 -1.54 -7.76
C GLU A 163 -17.50 -0.66 -7.13
N GLU A 164 -16.44 -1.25 -6.57
CA GLU A 164 -15.33 -0.48 -5.98
C GLU A 164 -14.58 0.36 -7.02
N SER A 165 -14.58 -0.08 -8.29
CA SER A 165 -13.98 0.68 -9.39
C SER A 165 -14.59 2.08 -9.53
N LYS A 166 -15.89 2.25 -9.24
CA LYS A 166 -16.58 3.55 -9.30
C LYS A 166 -16.09 4.55 -8.26
N LYS A 167 -15.40 4.09 -7.21
CA LYS A 167 -14.78 4.96 -6.21
C LYS A 167 -13.40 5.45 -6.65
N LEU A 168 -12.79 4.79 -7.64
CA LEU A 168 -11.48 5.13 -8.19
C LEU A 168 -11.60 6.07 -9.41
N PHE A 169 -12.53 5.78 -10.34
CA PHE A 169 -12.71 6.50 -11.61
C PHE A 169 -13.84 7.51 -11.60
#